data_AF-A0A840NDW9-F1
#
_entry.id   AF-A0A840NDW9-F1
#
_cell.length_a   1.000
_cell.length_b   1.000
_cell.length_c   1.000
_cell.angle_alpha   90.00
_cell.angle_beta   90.00
_cell.angle_gamma   90.00
#
_symmetry.space_group_name_H-M   'P 1'
#
loop_
_entity.id
_entity.type
_entity.pdbx_description
1 polymer ?
#
loop_
_entity_poly.entity_id
_entity_poly.type
_entity_poly.pdbx_seq_one_letter_code
_entity_poly.pdbx_strand_id
1 'polypeptide(L)'
;MTEETERRTLRRRADAVLSAGFKLTLITMLALGAVVVLIQIVGLLTVNAGLVEGAANALQPTLFAISAGFGVLTMALAYVRGWKNSE
;
A
#
# COMPACT_ATOMS: atom_id res chain seq x y z
N MET A 1 10.97 33.22 -17.25
CA MET A 1 11.67 32.48 -16.18
C MET A 1 10.72 32.02 -15.07
N THR A 2 9.44 31.78 -15.37
CA THR A 2 8.38 31.45 -14.38
C THR A 2 7.88 30.01 -14.51
N GLU A 3 7.77 29.48 -15.73
CA GLU A 3 7.30 28.10 -15.99
C GLU A 3 8.22 27.00 -15.43
N GLU A 4 9.54 27.21 -15.45
CA GLU A 4 10.50 26.19 -14.98
C GLU A 4 10.44 26.02 -13.46
N THR A 5 10.27 27.12 -12.73
CA THR A 5 10.02 27.12 -11.29
C THR A 5 8.71 26.41 -10.95
N GLU A 6 7.64 26.67 -11.71
CA GLU A 6 6.32 26.06 -11.49
C GLU A 6 6.37 24.53 -11.66
N ARG A 7 7.00 24.04 -12.74
CA ARG A 7 7.21 22.59 -12.97
C ARG A 7 8.01 21.92 -11.86
N ARG A 8 9.05 22.58 -11.33
CA ARG A 8 9.85 22.05 -10.21
C ARG A 8 9.03 21.93 -8.93
N THR A 9 8.19 22.92 -8.61
CA THR A 9 7.26 22.85 -7.47
C THR A 9 6.21 21.77 -7.63
N LEU A 10 5.62 21.62 -8.82
CA LEU A 10 4.62 20.60 -9.10
C LEU A 10 5.21 19.19 -8.96
N ARG A 11 6.41 18.94 -9.49
CA ARG A 11 7.12 17.65 -9.31
C ARG A 11 7.40 17.35 -7.84
N ARG A 12 7.93 18.32 -7.07
CA ARG A 12 8.18 18.13 -5.64
C ARG A 12 6.91 17.83 -4.84
N ARG A 13 5.79 18.48 -5.18
CA ARG A 13 4.49 18.20 -4.56
C ARG A 13 3.98 16.81 -4.93
N ALA A 14 4.08 16.42 -6.21
CA ALA A 14 3.70 15.09 -6.67
C ALA A 14 4.52 14.00 -5.96
N ASP A 15 5.84 14.15 -5.86
CA ASP A 15 6.72 13.23 -5.14
C ASP A 15 6.35 13.11 -3.65
N ALA A 16 6.07 14.24 -3.00
CA ALA A 16 5.66 14.24 -1.59
C ALA A 16 4.33 13.52 -1.39
N VAL A 17 3.34 13.78 -2.24
CA VAL A 17 2.02 13.14 -2.18
C VAL A 17 2.11 11.64 -2.47
N LEU A 18 2.80 11.24 -3.53
CA LEU A 18 2.98 9.83 -3.90
C LEU A 18 3.77 9.08 -2.81
N SER A 19 4.83 9.68 -2.26
CA SER A 19 5.59 9.05 -1.19
C SER A 19 4.80 8.92 0.10
N ALA A 20 3.96 9.90 0.44
CA ALA A 20 3.08 9.84 1.60
C ALA A 20 2.00 8.76 1.40
N GLY A 21 1.37 8.73 0.22
CA GLY A 21 0.40 7.69 -0.15
C GLY A 21 1.01 6.29 -0.07
N PHE A 22 2.20 6.10 -0.63
CA PHE A 22 2.91 4.82 -0.59
C PHE A 22 3.18 4.36 0.84
N LYS A 23 3.69 5.24 1.71
CA LYS A 23 3.90 4.94 3.13
C LYS A 23 2.59 4.59 3.84
N LEU A 24 1.53 5.35 3.59
CA LEU A 24 0.22 5.11 4.19
C LEU A 24 -0.33 3.73 3.78
N THR A 25 -0.24 3.39 2.50
CA THR A 25 -0.64 2.07 1.99
C THR A 25 0.20 0.93 2.59
N LEU A 26 1.52 1.14 2.75
CA LEU A 26 2.40 0.18 3.42
C LEU A 26 1.98 -0.05 4.88
N ILE A 27 1.75 1.02 5.63
CA ILE A 27 1.32 0.94 7.03
C ILE A 27 -0.03 0.23 7.14
N THR A 28 -0.97 0.52 6.24
CA THR A 28 -2.27 -0.16 6.23
C THR A 28 -2.16 -1.64 5.87
N MET A 29 -1.33 -2.02 4.89
CA MET A 29 -1.07 -3.43 4.60
C MET A 29 -0.44 -4.15 5.79
N LEU A 30 0.52 -3.52 6.46
CA LEU A 30 1.18 -4.10 7.63
C LEU A 30 0.19 -4.28 8.79
N ALA A 31 -0.63 -3.27 9.07
CA ALA A 31 -1.64 -3.32 10.11
C ALA A 31 -2.69 -4.41 9.82
N LEU A 32 -3.19 -4.48 8.58
CA LEU A 32 -4.15 -5.51 8.18
C LEU A 32 -3.56 -6.91 8.22
N GLY A 33 -2.32 -7.09 7.74
CA GLY A 33 -1.61 -8.35 7.83
C GLY A 33 -1.42 -8.79 9.28
N ALA A 34 -1.06 -7.87 10.17
CA ALA A 34 -0.95 -8.15 11.60
C ALA A 34 -2.30 -8.58 12.20
N VAL A 35 -3.40 -7.90 11.88
CA VAL A 35 -4.75 -8.27 12.33
C VAL A 35 -5.11 -9.68 11.86
N VAL A 36 -4.87 -10.01 10.60
CA VAL A 36 -5.11 -11.36 10.06
C VAL A 36 -4.33 -12.41 10.85
N VAL A 37 -3.03 -12.18 11.06
CA VAL A 37 -2.17 -13.13 11.80
C VAL A 37 -2.63 -13.27 13.25
N LEU A 38 -3.04 -12.18 13.92
CA LEU A 38 -3.57 -12.25 15.28
C LEU A 38 -4.85 -13.10 15.35
N ILE A 39 -5.77 -12.92 14.40
CA ILE A 39 -6.98 -13.74 14.33
C ILE A 39 -6.62 -15.20 14.04
N GLN A 40 -5.66 -15.47 13.16
CA GLN A 40 -5.17 -16.82 12.89
C GLN A 40 -4.56 -17.48 14.13
N ILE A 41 -3.78 -16.75 14.92
CA ILE A 41 -3.23 -17.24 16.19
C ILE A 41 -4.37 -17.64 17.15
N VAL A 42 -5.39 -16.79 17.31
CA VAL A 42 -6.56 -17.10 18.16
C VAL A 42 -7.33 -18.31 17.63
N GLY A 43 -7.55 -18.39 16.32
CA GLY A 43 -8.21 -19.52 15.68
C GLY A 43 -7.44 -20.84 15.89
N LEU A 44 -6.11 -20.78 15.83
CA LEU A 44 -5.24 -21.94 16.08
C LEU A 44 -5.26 -22.36 17.55
N LEU A 45 -5.18 -21.41 18.49
CA LEU A 45 -5.25 -21.69 19.93
C LEU A 45 -6.60 -22.28 20.36
N THR A 46 -7.67 -21.91 19.66
CA THR A 46 -9.03 -22.42 19.91
C THR A 46 -9.38 -23.64 19.05
N VAL A 47 -8.47 -24.10 18.20
CA VAL A 47 -8.66 -25.21 17.24
C VAL A 47 -9.93 -25.01 16.40
N ASN A 48 -10.23 -23.75 16.07
CA ASN A 48 -11.43 -23.36 15.34
C ASN A 48 -11.06 -22.93 13.92
N ALA A 49 -11.08 -23.89 13.00
CA ALA A 49 -10.82 -23.65 11.59
C ALA A 49 -11.81 -22.65 10.96
N GLY A 50 -13.06 -22.63 11.41
CA GLY A 50 -14.09 -21.72 10.91
C GLY A 50 -13.82 -20.25 11.23
N LEU A 51 -13.18 -19.96 12.37
CA LEU A 51 -12.73 -18.61 12.72
C LEU A 51 -11.63 -18.13 11.77
N VAL A 52 -10.69 -19.02 11.42
CA VAL A 52 -9.59 -18.71 10.49
C VAL A 52 -10.13 -18.49 9.08
N GLU A 53 -10.95 -19.40 8.57
CA GLU A 53 -11.55 -19.30 7.23
C GLU A 53 -12.51 -18.12 7.12
N GLY A 54 -13.33 -17.86 8.15
CA GLY A 54 -14.24 -16.72 8.18
C GLY A 54 -13.50 -15.38 8.13
N ALA A 55 -12.43 -15.25 8.93
CA ALA A 55 -11.59 -14.06 8.91
C ALA A 55 -10.86 -13.90 7.57
N ALA A 56 -10.32 -14.98 7.00
CA ALA A 56 -9.66 -14.95 5.70
C ALA A 56 -10.63 -14.52 4.58
N ASN A 57 -11.84 -15.07 4.54
CA ASN A 57 -12.86 -14.72 3.55
C ASN A 57 -13.35 -13.28 3.71
N ALA A 58 -13.49 -12.78 4.93
CA ALA A 58 -13.93 -11.40 5.18
C ALA A 58 -12.85 -10.37 4.82
N LEU A 59 -11.58 -10.65 5.11
CA LEU A 59 -10.47 -9.71 4.86
C LEU A 59 -9.88 -9.81 3.45
N GLN A 60 -10.07 -10.92 2.73
CA GLN A 60 -9.55 -11.12 1.38
C GLN A 60 -9.90 -10.00 0.38
N PRO A 61 -11.16 -9.56 0.27
CA PRO A 61 -11.54 -8.51 -0.70
C PRO A 61 -10.82 -7.19 -0.41
N THR A 62 -10.71 -6.84 0.87
CA THR A 62 -10.04 -5.61 1.32
C THR A 62 -8.54 -5.68 1.08
N LEU A 63 -7.90 -6.81 1.42
CA LEU A 63 -6.48 -7.03 1.16
C LEU A 63 -6.15 -6.98 -0.33
N PHE A 64 -7.02 -7.58 -1.16
CA PHE A 64 -6.88 -7.55 -2.61
C PHE A 64 -6.96 -6.11 -3.14
N ALA A 65 -7.97 -5.35 -2.74
CA ALA A 65 -8.14 -3.95 -3.14
C ALA A 65 -6.94 -3.07 -2.76
N ILE A 66 -6.40 -3.26 -1.55
CA ILE A 66 -5.24 -2.52 -1.07
C ILE A 66 -3.97 -2.94 -1.82
N SER A 67 -3.79 -4.22 -2.12
CA SER A 67 -2.65 -4.69 -2.92
C SER A 67 -2.70 -4.14 -4.35
N ALA A 68 -3.88 -4.07 -4.96
CA ALA A 68 -4.07 -3.51 -6.30
C ALA A 68 -3.75 -2.00 -6.28
N GLY A 69 -4.28 -1.28 -5.30
CA GLY A 69 -3.97 0.13 -5.08
C GLY A 69 -2.49 0.38 -4.86
N PHE A 70 -1.83 -0.45 -4.05
CA PHE A 70 -0.38 -0.38 -3.81
C PHE A 70 0.43 -0.59 -5.08
N GLY A 71 0.06 -1.56 -5.92
CA GLY A 71 0.72 -1.80 -7.22
C GLY A 71 0.62 -0.58 -8.14
N VAL A 72 -0.56 0.02 -8.25
CA VAL A 72 -0.78 1.25 -9.05
C VAL A 72 0.03 2.42 -8.48
N LEU A 73 0.02 2.63 -7.17
CA LEU A 73 0.79 3.68 -6.50
C LEU A 73 2.29 3.50 -6.69
N THR A 74 2.78 2.26 -6.66
CA THR A 74 4.18 1.92 -6.91
C THR A 74 4.58 2.25 -8.34
N MET A 75 3.73 1.92 -9.32
CA MET A 75 3.96 2.27 -10.72
C MET A 75 3.94 3.78 -10.95
N ALA A 76 2.98 4.49 -10.35
CA ALA A 76 2.92 5.95 -10.43
C ALA A 76 4.15 6.61 -9.77
N LEU A 77 4.59 6.11 -8.62
CA LEU A 77 5.79 6.57 -7.92
C LEU A 77 7.05 6.30 -8.76
N ALA A 78 7.16 5.13 -9.38
CA ALA A 78 8.27 4.78 -10.28
C ALA A 78 8.30 5.68 -11.52
N TYR A 79 7.13 6.02 -12.07
CA TYR A 79 7.01 6.93 -13.21
C TYR A 79 7.43 8.37 -12.84
N VAL A 80 7.01 8.86 -11.67
CA VAL A 80 7.30 10.23 -11.21
C VAL A 80 8.75 10.38 -10.75
N ARG A 81 9.29 9.42 -10.00
CA ARG A 81 10.71 9.42 -9.59
C ARG A 81 11.66 9.21 -10.76
N GLY A 82 11.12 8.82 -11.92
CA GLY A 82 11.88 8.35 -13.05
C GLY A 82 12.42 6.97 -12.72
N TRP A 83 11.99 5.98 -13.51
CA TRP A 83 12.93 4.98 -14.02
C TRP A 83 14.24 5.73 -14.25
N LYS A 84 15.23 5.46 -13.39
CA LYS A 84 16.54 6.12 -13.38
C LYS A 84 16.93 6.34 -14.82
N ASN A 85 17.03 7.61 -15.23
CA ASN A 85 17.67 7.97 -16.48
C ASN A 85 18.93 7.13 -16.52
N SER A 86 18.98 6.18 -17.47
CA SER A 86 20.15 5.40 -17.77
C SER A 86 21.15 6.37 -18.39
N GLU A 87 21.75 7.18 -17.52
CA GLU A 87 23.11 7.68 -17.60
C GLU A 87 23.91 7.00 -16.48
#